data_AF-L5L910-F1
#
_entry.id   AF-L5L910-F1
#
_cell.length_a   1.000
_cell.length_b   1.000
_cell.length_c   1.000
_cell.angle_alpha   90.00
_cell.angle_beta   90.00
_cell.angle_gamma   90.00
#
_symmetry.space_group_name_H-M   'P 1'
#
loop_
_entity.id
_entity.type
_entity.pdbx_description
1 polymer ?
#
loop_
_entity_poly.entity_id
_entity_poly.type
_entity_poly.pdbx_seq_one_letter_code
_entity_poly.pdbx_strand_id
1 'polypeptide(L)'
;MRVALVCCQGSVVGGAEGLGSRVSYKDTRFSCLPPVGRGCGECHRGSLPTLHCSLSVPLLTCLPLFLLLSPEAPDSGALPSEKALQNDHFELSLRTEATQGLVLWSGKATERADYVALAIVDGRLQLTYDLGSQPVVLRSTVPVNTNRWLRVRAHREQREGSLQVGNEAPVTGSSPLGATQLDTDGALWLGGLEKLPVGQALPKAYGTGFVGCLRDVVVGQRPLHLLEDAVARPALRPCPTP
;
A
#
# COMPACT_ATOMS: atom_id res chain seq x y z
N MET A 1 -6.27 -4.86 12.74
CA MET A 1 -5.87 -4.84 11.31
C MET A 1 -4.66 -3.94 11.25
N ARG A 2 -3.58 -4.36 10.58
CA ARG A 2 -2.37 -3.54 10.49
C ARG A 2 -2.44 -2.77 9.18
N VAL A 3 -2.32 -1.44 9.21
CA VAL A 3 -2.27 -0.66 7.97
C VAL A 3 -0.86 -0.14 7.73
N ALA A 4 -0.27 -0.52 6.61
CA ALA A 4 0.98 0.02 6.13
C ALA A 4 0.67 1.06 5.05
N LEU A 5 1.19 2.27 5.21
CA LEU A 5 1.16 3.28 4.16
C LEU A 5 2.51 3.29 3.47
N VAL A 6 2.49 3.29 2.14
CA VAL A 6 3.67 3.47 1.31
C VAL A 6 3.50 4.81 0.59
N CYS A 7 4.27 5.82 1.02
CA CYS A 7 4.43 7.05 0.24
C CYS A 7 5.77 7.01 -0.48
N CYS A 8 5.77 7.22 -1.79
CA CYS A 8 6.98 7.59 -2.51
C CYS A 8 7.50 8.92 -1.94
N GLN A 9 8.73 8.91 -1.43
CA GLN A 9 9.37 10.06 -0.79
C GLN A 9 9.53 11.23 -1.78
N GLY A 10 9.12 12.42 -1.34
CA GLY A 10 9.67 13.69 -1.81
C GLY A 10 10.45 14.34 -0.66
N SER A 11 11.63 14.89 -0.94
CA SER A 11 12.46 15.66 0.00
C SER A 11 11.82 17.04 0.28
N VAL A 12 12.05 17.65 1.44
CA VAL A 12 11.72 19.08 1.70
C VAL A 12 13.02 19.85 1.77
N VAL A 13 13.12 20.91 0.95
CA VAL A 13 14.14 21.96 1.06
C VAL A 13 13.44 23.18 1.67
N GLY A 14 13.83 23.56 2.90
CA GLY A 14 13.80 24.91 3.48
C GLY A 14 12.47 25.63 3.82
N GLY A 15 12.34 26.06 5.09
CA GLY A 15 12.04 27.47 5.41
C GLY A 15 10.73 27.86 6.16
N ALA A 16 10.92 28.37 7.39
CA ALA A 16 10.16 29.41 8.14
C ALA A 16 8.91 29.07 9.00
N GLU A 17 9.11 29.31 10.31
CA GLU A 17 8.29 29.87 11.41
C GLU A 17 6.75 29.96 11.34
N GLY A 18 6.09 29.68 12.47
CA GLY A 18 4.69 30.08 12.72
C GLY A 18 3.99 29.34 13.86
N LEU A 19 3.65 30.06 14.93
CA LEU A 19 3.13 29.62 16.22
C LEU A 19 1.63 29.24 16.19
N GLY A 20 1.27 28.09 16.79
CA GLY A 20 0.02 27.85 17.50
C GLY A 20 -1.31 27.83 16.72
N SER A 21 -1.84 26.63 16.45
CA SER A 21 -3.29 26.34 16.39
C SER A 21 -3.56 24.83 16.48
N ARG A 22 -4.43 24.39 17.40
CA ARG A 22 -4.93 23.01 17.48
C ARG A 22 -5.81 22.73 16.26
N VAL A 23 -5.33 21.90 15.34
CA VAL A 23 -6.11 21.43 14.19
C VAL A 23 -6.86 20.15 14.60
N SER A 24 -8.19 20.16 14.45
CA SER A 24 -9.06 19.01 14.72
C SER A 24 -8.82 17.90 13.67
N TYR A 25 -8.54 16.68 14.15
CA TYR A 25 -7.88 15.60 13.41
C TYR A 25 -8.79 14.72 12.51
N LYS A 26 -10.05 15.12 12.27
CA LYS A 26 -11.05 14.30 11.54
C LYS A 26 -11.02 14.44 10.02
N ASP A 27 -10.13 15.24 9.44
CA ASP A 27 -10.18 15.69 8.03
C ASP A 27 -8.87 15.51 7.24
N THR A 28 -7.99 14.58 7.64
CA THR A 28 -6.63 14.50 7.11
C THR A 28 -6.58 13.80 5.73
N ARG A 29 -6.13 14.52 4.70
CA ARG A 29 -6.00 14.09 3.30
C ARG A 29 -4.53 13.77 3.00
N PHE A 30 -4.18 12.70 2.28
CA PHE A 30 -2.76 12.31 2.10
C PHE A 30 -2.28 12.27 0.66
N SER A 31 -1.12 12.87 0.34
CA SER A 31 -0.50 12.85 -1.00
C SER A 31 0.65 11.86 -1.16
N CYS A 32 0.66 11.13 -2.27
CA CYS A 32 1.81 10.41 -2.80
C CYS A 32 2.29 11.13 -4.08
N LEU A 33 3.54 11.55 -4.17
CA LEU A 33 4.10 12.31 -5.30
C LEU A 33 5.33 11.58 -5.88
N PRO A 34 5.54 11.55 -7.21
CA PRO A 34 6.77 11.08 -7.82
C PRO A 34 7.88 12.15 -7.74
N PRO A 35 9.16 11.76 -7.82
CA PRO A 35 10.25 12.73 -7.92
C PRO A 35 10.19 13.47 -9.28
N VAL A 36 10.32 14.79 -9.23
CA VAL A 36 10.49 15.62 -10.43
C VAL A 36 11.95 15.53 -10.87
N GLY A 37 12.19 14.93 -12.03
CA GLY A 37 13.43 15.08 -12.79
C GLY A 37 14.49 13.97 -12.60
N ARG A 38 14.81 13.34 -13.75
CA ARG A 38 15.83 12.29 -14.02
C ARG A 38 15.38 10.86 -13.74
N GLY A 39 15.53 10.02 -14.78
CA GLY A 39 14.97 8.69 -14.90
C GLY A 39 15.37 7.73 -13.78
N CYS A 40 14.44 6.84 -13.45
CA CYS A 40 14.72 5.70 -12.59
C CYS A 40 15.71 4.77 -13.32
N GLY A 41 16.98 4.83 -12.93
CA GLY A 41 17.90 3.72 -13.12
C GLY A 41 17.44 2.52 -12.27
N GLU A 42 17.69 1.31 -12.76
CA GLU A 42 17.36 0.04 -12.12
C GLU A 42 17.69 0.00 -10.62
N CYS A 43 16.68 -0.28 -9.79
CA CYS A 43 16.88 -0.68 -8.39
C CYS A 43 17.33 -2.14 -8.36
N HIS A 44 18.64 -2.36 -8.27
CA HIS A 44 19.19 -3.67 -7.96
C HIS A 44 18.98 -4.06 -6.48
N ARG A 45 18.86 -5.38 -6.31
CA ARG A 45 18.56 -6.11 -5.08
C ARG A 45 19.69 -5.97 -4.06
N GLY A 46 19.38 -5.44 -2.88
CA GLY A 46 20.12 -5.66 -1.62
C GLY A 46 21.33 -4.74 -1.39
N SER A 47 21.20 -3.82 -0.43
CA SER A 47 22.17 -3.53 0.65
C SER A 47 21.85 -2.17 1.29
N LEU A 48 21.53 -2.19 2.58
CA LEU A 48 21.91 -1.06 3.45
C LEU A 48 23.45 -1.05 3.47
N PRO A 49 24.08 0.14 3.47
CA PRO A 49 24.68 0.54 4.73
C PRO A 49 24.61 2.05 4.99
N THR A 50 24.17 2.43 6.19
CA THR A 50 24.71 3.61 6.85
C THR A 50 26.09 3.24 7.38
N LEU A 51 27.17 3.75 6.79
CA LEU A 51 28.47 3.87 7.45
C LEU A 51 29.40 4.76 6.60
N HIS A 52 29.51 6.04 6.96
CA HIS A 52 30.67 6.84 6.59
C HIS A 52 31.66 6.74 7.76
N CYS A 53 32.64 5.85 7.63
CA CYS A 53 33.85 5.86 8.43
C CYS A 53 34.87 6.81 7.82
N SER A 54 35.47 7.63 8.68
CA SER A 54 36.58 8.52 8.41
C SER A 54 37.89 7.79 8.12
N LEU A 55 38.71 8.43 7.26
CA LEU A 55 40.17 8.41 7.11
C LEU A 55 40.98 7.09 7.32
N SER A 56 41.67 6.72 6.22
CA SER A 56 43.05 6.20 6.13
C SER A 56 43.48 4.91 6.90
N VAL A 57 43.53 3.77 6.17
CA VAL A 57 44.64 2.78 5.94
C VAL A 57 45.68 2.47 7.07
N PRO A 58 46.31 1.25 7.21
CA PRO A 58 46.03 -0.15 6.80
C PRO A 58 46.20 -1.24 7.93
N LEU A 59 45.87 -2.49 7.59
CA LEU A 59 46.42 -3.78 8.09
C LEU A 59 46.50 -4.07 9.61
N LEU A 60 45.73 -5.05 10.11
CA LEU A 60 46.26 -6.28 10.75
C LEU A 60 45.13 -7.23 11.18
N THR A 61 45.47 -8.51 11.13
CA THR A 61 44.77 -9.75 11.50
C THR A 61 44.24 -9.84 12.95
N CYS A 62 43.09 -10.49 13.17
CA CYS A 62 42.88 -11.61 14.13
C CYS A 62 41.38 -11.93 14.35
N LEU A 63 40.96 -13.15 13.98
CA LEU A 63 40.02 -13.95 14.78
C LEU A 63 40.88 -14.72 15.80
N PRO A 64 40.42 -15.03 17.04
CA PRO A 64 39.26 -15.91 17.20
C PRO A 64 38.44 -15.78 18.52
N LEU A 65 37.29 -16.48 18.51
CA LEU A 65 36.65 -17.21 19.63
C LEU A 65 36.34 -16.47 20.95
N PHE A 66 35.08 -16.04 21.12
CA PHE A 66 34.38 -16.13 22.40
C PHE A 66 32.90 -16.44 22.15
N LEU A 67 32.57 -17.74 22.16
CA LEU A 67 31.24 -18.19 22.56
C LEU A 67 31.12 -17.90 24.06
N LEU A 68 29.98 -17.34 24.51
CA LEU A 68 29.24 -17.77 25.71
C LEU A 68 28.08 -16.78 26.02
N LEU A 69 26.86 -17.33 25.97
CA LEU A 69 25.60 -16.94 26.62
C LEU A 69 24.84 -15.64 26.23
N SER A 70 23.72 -15.87 25.54
CA SER A 70 22.39 -15.22 25.52
C SER A 70 22.05 -14.20 26.63
N PRO A 71 21.15 -13.22 26.35
CA PRO A 71 19.72 -13.52 26.35
C PRO A 71 18.99 -13.00 25.11
N GLU A 72 17.94 -13.74 24.72
CA GLU A 72 16.88 -13.29 23.83
C GLU A 72 16.55 -11.81 24.04
N ALA A 73 16.91 -10.97 23.07
CA ALA A 73 16.31 -9.67 22.95
C ALA A 73 14.82 -9.90 22.63
N PRO A 74 13.89 -9.18 23.29
CA PRO A 74 12.47 -9.37 23.06
C PRO A 74 12.18 -8.89 21.64
N ASP A 75 12.04 -9.87 20.75
CA ASP A 75 11.42 -9.67 19.45
C ASP A 75 10.01 -9.16 19.74
N SER A 76 9.81 -7.85 19.63
CA SER A 76 8.47 -7.29 19.42
C SER A 76 8.04 -7.55 17.97
N GLY A 77 8.37 -8.73 17.45
CA GLY A 77 7.80 -9.38 16.29
C GLY A 77 6.43 -9.88 16.68
N ALA A 78 5.45 -8.97 16.65
CA ALA A 78 4.07 -9.41 16.58
C ALA A 78 3.94 -10.20 15.26
N LEU A 79 3.95 -11.53 15.35
CA LEU A 79 3.81 -12.43 14.20
C LEU A 79 2.64 -11.98 13.31
N PRO A 80 2.75 -12.09 11.97
CA PRO A 80 1.61 -11.86 11.09
C PRO A 80 0.44 -12.73 11.55
N SER A 81 -0.69 -12.09 11.84
CA SER A 81 -1.89 -12.80 12.26
C SER A 81 -2.56 -13.27 10.99
N GLU A 82 -2.35 -14.53 10.63
CA GLU A 82 -3.06 -15.13 9.51
C GLU A 82 -4.57 -15.01 9.71
N LYS A 83 -5.29 -14.66 8.65
CA LYS A 83 -6.74 -14.55 8.61
C LYS A 83 -7.25 -15.15 7.34
N ALA A 84 -8.36 -15.87 7.46
CA ALA A 84 -9.16 -16.33 6.33
C ALA A 84 -10.43 -15.47 6.26
N LEU A 85 -10.45 -14.47 5.37
CA LEU A 85 -11.56 -13.54 5.24
C LEU A 85 -12.58 -14.07 4.24
N GLN A 86 -13.85 -14.16 4.65
CA GLN A 86 -14.96 -14.45 3.73
C GLN A 86 -15.50 -13.18 3.09
N ASN A 87 -15.43 -12.05 3.79
CA ASN A 87 -16.01 -10.79 3.36
C ASN A 87 -14.97 -9.66 3.44
N ASP A 88 -14.90 -8.86 2.39
CA ASP A 88 -14.09 -7.65 2.33
C ASP A 88 -14.97 -6.47 1.96
N HIS A 89 -14.85 -5.37 2.70
CA HIS A 89 -15.53 -4.12 2.40
C HIS A 89 -14.51 -2.98 2.48
N PHE A 90 -14.33 -2.28 1.38
CA PHE A 90 -13.44 -1.13 1.29
C PHE A 90 -14.23 0.05 0.74
N GLU A 91 -14.22 1.14 1.48
CA GLU A 91 -14.70 2.42 1.00
C GLU A 91 -13.60 3.46 1.14
N LEU A 92 -13.37 4.26 0.10
CA LEU A 92 -12.42 5.36 0.15
C LEU A 92 -12.78 6.42 -0.87
N SER A 93 -12.30 7.64 -0.67
CA SER A 93 -12.31 8.68 -1.70
C SER A 93 -10.89 8.87 -2.24
N LEU A 94 -10.76 8.89 -3.56
CA LEU A 94 -9.48 9.13 -4.25
C LEU A 94 -9.55 10.33 -5.19
N ARG A 95 -8.41 11.00 -5.37
CA ARG A 95 -8.19 12.07 -6.36
C ARG A 95 -6.82 11.88 -6.98
N THR A 96 -6.73 11.80 -8.31
CA THR A 96 -5.47 11.52 -9.02
C THR A 96 -5.52 11.99 -10.47
N GLU A 97 -4.34 12.17 -11.07
CA GLU A 97 -4.12 12.33 -12.52
C GLU A 97 -3.36 11.14 -13.11
N ALA A 98 -2.92 10.20 -12.27
CA ALA A 98 -2.15 9.04 -12.68
C ALA A 98 -3.02 8.06 -13.48
N THR A 99 -2.45 7.50 -14.54
CA THR A 99 -3.11 6.48 -15.36
C THR A 99 -2.82 5.05 -14.89
N GLN A 100 -1.87 4.89 -13.98
CA GLN A 100 -1.45 3.60 -13.42
C GLN A 100 -1.11 3.78 -11.93
N GLY A 101 -1.35 2.78 -11.10
CA GLY A 101 -0.85 2.74 -9.73
C GLY A 101 -1.67 1.88 -8.79
N LEU A 102 -0.99 1.20 -7.86
CA LEU A 102 -1.60 0.37 -6.82
C LEU A 102 -2.10 1.22 -5.65
N VAL A 103 -3.41 1.22 -5.44
CA VAL A 103 -4.09 2.01 -4.40
C VAL A 103 -4.14 1.25 -3.08
N LEU A 104 -4.57 -0.02 -3.13
CA LEU A 104 -4.80 -0.86 -1.96
C LEU A 104 -4.38 -2.30 -2.25
N TRP A 105 -3.77 -2.96 -1.28
CA TRP A 105 -3.48 -4.39 -1.31
C TRP A 105 -3.73 -5.03 0.07
N SER A 106 -4.41 -6.17 0.09
CA SER A 106 -4.44 -7.06 1.25
C SER A 106 -4.25 -8.50 0.78
N GLY A 107 -3.35 -9.22 1.44
CA GLY A 107 -2.91 -10.55 1.02
C GLY A 107 -1.48 -10.77 1.49
N LYS A 108 -1.03 -12.02 1.52
CA LYS A 108 0.35 -12.31 1.93
C LYS A 108 1.33 -11.87 0.84
N ALA A 109 2.43 -11.24 1.22
CA ALA A 109 3.49 -10.84 0.28
C ALA A 109 4.42 -12.03 -0.09
N THR A 110 3.84 -13.20 -0.31
CA THR A 110 4.54 -14.46 -0.63
C THR A 110 4.12 -14.97 -2.01
N GLU A 111 4.90 -15.89 -2.59
CA GLU A 111 4.55 -16.46 -3.89
C GLU A 111 3.21 -17.19 -3.83
N ARG A 112 2.35 -16.97 -4.85
CA ARG A 112 1.02 -17.61 -5.00
C ARG A 112 0.07 -17.43 -3.81
N ALA A 113 0.18 -16.31 -3.11
CA ALA A 113 -0.75 -15.96 -2.05
C ALA A 113 -2.07 -15.42 -2.59
N ASP A 114 -3.13 -15.67 -1.82
CA ASP A 114 -4.40 -14.99 -1.95
C ASP A 114 -4.21 -13.48 -1.78
N TYR A 115 -4.94 -12.72 -2.60
CA TYR A 115 -4.93 -11.27 -2.48
C TYR A 115 -6.24 -10.64 -2.95
N VAL A 116 -6.50 -9.45 -2.42
CA VAL A 116 -7.45 -8.48 -2.95
C VAL A 116 -6.74 -7.14 -3.11
N ALA A 117 -6.95 -6.49 -4.24
CA ALA A 117 -6.25 -5.26 -4.59
C ALA A 117 -7.13 -4.29 -5.38
N LEU A 118 -6.92 -3.00 -5.12
CA LEU A 118 -7.41 -1.90 -5.94
C LEU A 118 -6.24 -1.26 -6.68
N ALA A 119 -6.32 -1.19 -8.00
CA ALA A 119 -5.29 -0.58 -8.83
C ALA A 119 -5.90 0.26 -9.95
N ILE A 120 -5.20 1.31 -10.37
CA ILE A 120 -5.53 2.09 -11.55
C ILE A 120 -4.82 1.46 -12.73
N VAL A 121 -5.57 1.15 -13.79
CA VAL A 121 -5.07 0.60 -15.05
C VAL A 121 -5.72 1.35 -16.20
N ASP A 122 -4.90 2.03 -16.99
CA ASP A 122 -5.26 2.93 -18.10
C ASP A 122 -6.30 3.97 -17.69
N GLY A 123 -6.07 4.61 -16.54
CA GLY A 123 -6.92 5.67 -15.99
C GLY A 123 -8.27 5.19 -15.45
N ARG A 124 -8.49 3.88 -15.33
CA ARG A 124 -9.72 3.29 -14.76
C ARG A 124 -9.37 2.45 -13.54
N LEU A 125 -10.27 2.36 -12.58
CA LEU A 125 -10.03 1.58 -11.37
C LEU A 125 -10.38 0.10 -11.62
N GLN A 126 -9.58 -0.79 -11.04
CA GLN A 126 -9.80 -2.22 -11.05
C GLN A 126 -9.82 -2.75 -9.62
N LEU A 127 -10.84 -3.54 -9.30
CA LEU A 127 -10.82 -4.45 -8.16
C LEU A 127 -10.42 -5.82 -8.69
N THR A 128 -9.33 -6.36 -8.16
CA THR A 128 -8.84 -7.69 -8.53
C THR A 128 -8.64 -8.52 -7.29
N TYR A 129 -9.08 -9.77 -7.32
CA TYR A 129 -8.81 -10.71 -6.25
C TYR A 129 -8.58 -12.11 -6.78
N ASP A 130 -7.66 -12.83 -6.13
CA ASP A 130 -7.39 -14.25 -6.32
C ASP A 130 -7.49 -14.95 -4.97
N LEU A 131 -8.26 -16.02 -4.93
CA LEU A 131 -8.52 -16.84 -3.74
C LEU A 131 -7.77 -18.19 -3.82
N GLY A 132 -6.71 -18.25 -4.64
CA GLY A 132 -5.86 -19.43 -4.81
C GLY A 132 -6.17 -20.27 -6.05
N SER A 133 -6.97 -19.76 -6.98
CA SER A 133 -7.34 -20.46 -8.22
C SER A 133 -6.93 -19.67 -9.45
N GLN A 134 -7.65 -18.57 -9.71
CA GLN A 134 -7.35 -17.58 -10.75
C GLN A 134 -7.91 -16.23 -10.31
N PRO A 135 -7.27 -15.13 -10.71
CA PRO A 135 -7.76 -13.80 -10.42
C PRO A 135 -9.02 -13.49 -11.24
N VAL A 136 -9.94 -12.75 -10.62
CA VAL A 136 -11.03 -12.06 -11.31
C VAL A 136 -10.80 -10.55 -11.24
N VAL A 137 -11.14 -9.84 -12.32
CA VAL A 137 -10.93 -8.39 -12.46
C VAL A 137 -12.26 -7.72 -12.73
N LEU A 138 -12.66 -6.79 -11.86
CA LEU A 138 -13.82 -5.91 -12.05
C LEU A 138 -13.30 -4.51 -12.36
N ARG A 139 -13.63 -3.98 -13.55
CA ARG A 139 -13.09 -2.71 -14.05
C ARG A 139 -14.17 -1.64 -14.11
N SER A 140 -13.90 -0.46 -13.57
CA SER A 140 -14.80 0.68 -13.62
C SER A 140 -14.99 1.22 -15.04
N THR A 141 -16.19 1.73 -15.31
CA THR A 141 -16.50 2.48 -16.54
C THR A 141 -16.22 3.98 -16.40
N VAL A 142 -15.96 4.44 -15.17
CA VAL A 142 -15.59 5.82 -14.85
C VAL A 142 -14.06 5.99 -14.87
N PRO A 143 -13.52 7.01 -15.58
CA PRO A 143 -12.12 7.37 -15.49
C PRO A 143 -11.81 8.09 -14.16
N VAL A 144 -10.69 7.74 -13.54
CA VAL A 144 -10.28 8.27 -12.22
C VAL A 144 -9.20 9.35 -12.29
N ASN A 145 -8.49 9.45 -13.41
CA ASN A 145 -7.39 10.38 -13.65
C ASN A 145 -7.88 11.82 -13.99
N THR A 146 -8.88 12.32 -13.26
CA THR A 146 -9.55 13.61 -13.54
C THR A 146 -9.15 14.73 -12.58
N ASN A 147 -8.27 14.44 -11.61
CA ASN A 147 -7.94 15.30 -10.49
C ASN A 147 -9.17 15.78 -9.67
N ARG A 148 -10.26 15.02 -9.70
CA ARG A 148 -11.46 15.25 -8.88
C ARG A 148 -11.62 14.15 -7.85
N TRP A 149 -12.28 14.46 -6.75
CA TRP A 149 -12.62 13.47 -5.73
C TRP A 149 -13.68 12.51 -6.26
N LEU A 150 -13.38 11.22 -6.22
CA LEU A 150 -14.30 10.14 -6.55
C LEU A 150 -14.38 9.18 -5.36
N ARG A 151 -15.61 8.87 -4.94
CA ARG A 151 -15.87 7.84 -3.93
C ARG A 151 -15.81 6.47 -4.59
N VAL A 152 -15.15 5.53 -3.94
CA VAL A 152 -14.98 4.16 -4.40
C VAL A 152 -15.58 3.24 -3.34
N ARG A 153 -16.39 2.29 -3.77
CA ARG A 153 -16.90 1.18 -2.96
C ARG A 153 -16.49 -0.12 -3.63
N ALA A 154 -15.74 -0.93 -2.90
CA ALA A 154 -15.37 -2.27 -3.30
C ALA A 154 -15.85 -3.23 -2.22
N HIS A 155 -16.57 -4.27 -2.64
CA HIS A 155 -17.09 -5.28 -1.74
C HIS A 155 -16.85 -6.67 -2.32
N ARG A 156 -16.48 -7.62 -1.48
CA ARG A 156 -16.44 -9.04 -1.79
C ARG A 156 -17.17 -9.80 -0.69
N GLU A 157 -18.06 -10.70 -1.08
CA GLU A 157 -18.68 -11.68 -0.21
C GLU A 157 -18.47 -13.06 -0.83
N GLN A 158 -17.65 -13.86 -0.16
CA GLN A 158 -17.17 -15.15 -0.65
C GLN A 158 -16.55 -15.00 -2.05
N ARG A 159 -17.20 -15.53 -3.08
CA ARG A 159 -16.71 -15.46 -4.46
C ARG A 159 -17.17 -14.21 -5.19
N GLU A 160 -18.28 -13.63 -4.76
CA GLU A 160 -18.94 -12.52 -5.44
C GLU A 160 -18.27 -11.21 -5.06
N GLY A 161 -17.96 -10.41 -6.06
CA GLY A 161 -17.32 -9.11 -5.91
C GLY A 161 -18.12 -8.02 -6.61
N SER A 162 -17.99 -6.79 -6.12
CA SER A 162 -18.54 -5.60 -6.73
C SER A 162 -17.61 -4.41 -6.59
N LEU A 163 -17.56 -3.58 -7.62
CA LEU A 163 -16.83 -2.32 -7.67
C LEU A 163 -17.76 -1.20 -8.15
N GLN A 164 -17.77 -0.08 -7.44
CA GLN A 164 -18.50 1.13 -7.84
C GLN A 164 -17.60 2.35 -7.66
N VAL A 165 -17.42 3.14 -8.72
CA VAL A 165 -16.70 4.43 -8.71
C VAL A 165 -17.67 5.58 -8.98
N GLY A 166 -17.74 6.53 -8.05
CA GLY A 166 -18.66 7.64 -8.08
C GLY A 166 -20.11 7.16 -7.98
N ASN A 167 -20.91 7.50 -8.99
CA ASN A 167 -22.33 7.14 -9.08
C ASN A 167 -22.62 6.13 -10.21
N GLU A 168 -21.60 5.43 -10.73
CA GLU A 168 -21.83 4.39 -11.73
C GLU A 168 -22.66 3.23 -11.16
N ALA A 169 -23.29 2.44 -12.02
CA ALA A 169 -23.87 1.17 -11.59
C ALA A 169 -22.75 0.22 -11.14
N PRO A 170 -22.90 -0.53 -10.02
CA PRO A 170 -21.87 -1.44 -9.56
C PRO A 170 -21.50 -2.48 -10.63
N VAL A 171 -20.20 -2.61 -10.91
CA VAL A 171 -19.65 -3.66 -11.76
C VAL A 171 -19.44 -4.90 -10.89
N THR A 172 -20.12 -6.00 -11.22
CA THR A 172 -20.09 -7.24 -10.43
C THR A 172 -19.38 -8.36 -11.17
N GLY A 173 -18.86 -9.34 -10.43
CA GLY A 173 -18.36 -10.59 -10.98
C GLY A 173 -18.07 -11.60 -9.87
N SER A 174 -17.60 -12.78 -10.25
CA SER A 174 -17.30 -13.85 -9.31
C SER A 174 -15.96 -14.50 -9.65
N SER A 175 -15.18 -14.86 -8.63
CA SER A 175 -14.01 -15.74 -8.82
C SER A 175 -14.46 -17.12 -9.32
N PRO A 176 -13.57 -17.95 -9.88
CA PRO A 176 -13.89 -19.32 -10.28
C PRO A 176 -14.49 -20.16 -9.14
N LEU A 177 -15.15 -21.27 -9.50
CA LEU A 177 -15.62 -22.24 -8.49
C LEU A 177 -14.41 -22.82 -7.74
N GLY A 178 -14.59 -23.07 -6.43
CA GLY A 178 -13.52 -23.55 -5.56
C GLY A 178 -13.44 -22.70 -4.30
N ALA A 179 -12.29 -22.07 -4.08
CA ALA A 179 -12.02 -21.29 -2.88
C ALA A 179 -12.95 -20.07 -2.74
N THR A 180 -13.37 -19.83 -1.50
CA THR A 180 -14.27 -18.72 -1.11
C THR A 180 -13.64 -17.77 -0.08
N GLN A 181 -12.51 -18.17 0.49
CA GLN A 181 -11.81 -17.46 1.55
C GLN A 181 -10.57 -16.78 0.97
N LEU A 182 -10.19 -15.66 1.59
CA LEU A 182 -8.98 -14.92 1.30
C LEU A 182 -8.00 -15.10 2.46
N ASP A 183 -6.90 -15.81 2.22
CA ASP A 183 -5.84 -16.02 3.19
C ASP A 183 -4.85 -14.85 3.21
N THR A 184 -4.94 -14.00 4.24
CA THR A 184 -4.11 -12.80 4.42
C THR A 184 -3.30 -12.86 5.71
N ASP A 185 -2.23 -12.08 5.82
CA ASP A 185 -1.45 -11.87 7.04
C ASP A 185 -2.08 -10.81 7.98
N GLY A 186 -3.27 -10.31 7.61
CA GLY A 186 -4.00 -9.29 8.34
C GLY A 186 -3.46 -7.87 8.14
N ALA A 187 -2.50 -7.70 7.22
CA ALA A 187 -2.02 -6.41 6.78
C ALA A 187 -2.85 -5.84 5.61
N LEU A 188 -2.95 -4.52 5.60
CA LEU A 188 -3.53 -3.73 4.53
C LEU A 188 -2.49 -2.70 4.11
N TRP A 189 -2.16 -2.67 2.83
CA TRP A 189 -1.23 -1.73 2.25
C TRP A 189 -1.99 -0.68 1.47
N LEU A 190 -1.67 0.58 1.69
CA LEU A 190 -2.25 1.74 1.01
C LEU A 190 -1.15 2.54 0.30
N GLY A 191 -1.42 2.97 -0.93
CA GLY A 191 -0.48 3.78 -1.71
C GLY A 191 0.56 2.99 -2.50
N GLY A 192 0.59 1.66 -2.37
CA GLY A 192 1.50 0.77 -3.08
C GLY A 192 2.06 -0.31 -2.17
N LEU A 193 3.08 -1.02 -2.68
CA LEU A 193 3.84 -2.02 -1.95
C LEU A 193 5.33 -1.66 -2.00
N GLU A 194 6.06 -1.91 -0.91
CA GLU A 194 7.53 -1.74 -0.90
C GLU A 194 8.23 -2.76 -1.79
N LYS A 195 7.70 -3.99 -1.83
CA LYS A 195 8.16 -5.06 -2.69
C LYS A 195 6.94 -5.78 -3.25
N LEU A 196 6.88 -5.90 -4.58
CA LEU A 196 5.85 -6.70 -5.22
C LEU A 196 6.07 -8.18 -4.88
N PRO A 197 5.00 -8.97 -4.63
CA PRO A 197 5.12 -10.40 -4.46
C PRO A 197 5.77 -11.02 -5.69
N VAL A 198 6.81 -11.82 -5.47
CA VAL A 198 7.52 -12.51 -6.55
C VAL A 198 6.65 -13.67 -7.05
N GLY A 199 6.69 -13.97 -8.35
CA GLY A 199 6.05 -15.17 -8.92
C GLY A 199 4.60 -15.03 -9.35
N GLN A 200 3.96 -13.86 -9.17
CA GLN A 200 2.61 -13.59 -9.69
C GLN A 200 2.69 -12.71 -10.95
N ALA A 201 2.03 -13.13 -12.03
CA ALA A 201 1.97 -12.37 -13.28
C ALA A 201 0.96 -11.21 -13.14
N LEU A 202 1.32 -10.21 -12.33
CA LEU A 202 0.50 -9.01 -12.14
C LEU A 202 0.76 -7.98 -13.27
N PRO A 203 -0.26 -7.21 -13.69
CA PRO A 203 -0.05 -6.09 -14.59
C PRO A 203 0.98 -5.10 -14.03
N LYS A 204 1.74 -4.43 -14.90
CA LYS A 204 2.79 -3.46 -14.50
C LYS A 204 2.28 -2.37 -13.54
N ALA A 205 0.99 -2.03 -13.62
CA ALA A 205 0.32 -1.09 -12.72
C ALA A 205 0.51 -1.41 -11.23
N TYR A 206 0.57 -2.70 -10.87
CA TYR A 206 0.67 -3.18 -9.49
C TYR A 206 2.05 -2.94 -8.89
N GLY A 207 3.09 -2.84 -9.74
CA GLY A 207 4.44 -2.49 -9.33
C GLY A 207 4.67 -0.98 -9.18
N THR A 208 3.67 -0.15 -9.51
CA THR A 208 3.77 1.32 -9.42
C THR A 208 2.99 1.80 -8.21
N GLY A 209 3.62 2.59 -7.33
CA GLY A 209 2.91 3.23 -6.23
C GLY A 209 1.84 4.20 -6.71
N PHE A 210 0.73 4.28 -6.00
CA PHE A 210 -0.32 5.26 -6.31
C PHE A 210 0.22 6.67 -6.11
N VAL A 211 -0.06 7.56 -7.05
CA VAL A 211 0.24 8.98 -6.98
C VAL A 211 -1.08 9.74 -6.94
N GLY A 212 -1.30 10.51 -5.89
CA GLY A 212 -2.56 11.22 -5.68
C GLY A 212 -2.95 11.28 -4.22
N CYS A 213 -4.24 11.49 -4.01
CA CYS A 213 -4.85 11.82 -2.74
C CYS A 213 -5.87 10.78 -2.28
N LEU A 214 -5.76 10.36 -1.02
CA LEU A 214 -6.74 9.48 -0.37
C LEU A 214 -7.34 10.15 0.87
N ARG A 215 -8.62 9.87 1.13
CA ARG A 215 -9.35 10.24 2.37
C ARG A 215 -10.55 9.31 2.59
N ASP A 216 -11.23 9.48 3.72
CA ASP A 216 -12.49 8.81 4.06
C ASP A 216 -12.37 7.27 3.95
N VAL A 217 -11.24 6.71 4.39
CA VAL A 217 -10.95 5.28 4.24
C VAL A 217 -11.70 4.49 5.31
N VAL A 218 -12.47 3.50 4.89
CA VAL A 218 -13.24 2.58 5.71
C VAL A 218 -12.90 1.15 5.30
N VAL A 219 -12.64 0.30 6.29
CA VAL A 219 -12.31 -1.11 6.08
C VAL A 219 -13.22 -1.97 6.94
N GLY A 220 -13.96 -2.89 6.31
CA GLY A 220 -15.04 -3.62 6.96
C GLY A 220 -16.12 -2.62 7.41
N GLN A 221 -16.25 -2.43 8.72
CA GLN A 221 -17.16 -1.47 9.34
C GLN A 221 -16.43 -0.41 10.17
N ARG A 222 -15.10 -0.33 10.04
CA ARG A 222 -14.27 0.59 10.82
C ARG A 222 -13.72 1.70 9.94
N PRO A 223 -13.98 2.98 10.26
CA PRO A 223 -13.24 4.08 9.68
C PRO A 223 -11.78 3.99 10.12
N LEU A 224 -10.86 4.30 9.21
CA LEU A 224 -9.44 4.20 9.44
C LEU A 224 -8.83 5.59 9.64
N HIS A 225 -8.10 5.77 10.73
CA HIS A 225 -7.30 6.95 10.99
C HIS A 225 -5.92 6.78 10.35
N LEU A 226 -5.77 7.26 9.12
CA LEU A 226 -4.57 7.06 8.29
C LEU A 226 -3.24 7.47 8.95
N LEU A 227 -3.24 8.35 9.96
CA LEU A 227 -2.00 8.71 10.68
C LEU A 227 -1.76 7.85 11.93
N GLU A 228 -2.84 7.46 12.61
CA GLU A 228 -2.79 6.80 13.90
C GLU A 228 -2.67 5.28 13.74
N ASP A 229 -3.42 4.72 12.79
CA ASP A 229 -3.46 3.29 12.46
C ASP A 229 -2.30 2.83 11.56
N ALA A 230 -1.48 3.77 11.12
CA ALA A 230 -0.29 3.53 10.31
C ALA A 230 0.80 2.83 11.12
N VAL A 231 1.06 1.56 10.78
CA VAL A 231 2.16 0.76 11.32
C VAL A 231 3.49 1.23 10.75
N ALA A 232 3.56 1.37 9.42
CA ALA A 232 4.64 2.09 8.76
C ALA A 232 4.18 3.55 8.57
N ARG A 233 4.93 4.49 9.14
CA ARG A 233 4.65 5.93 9.08
C ARG A 233 5.62 6.61 8.11
N PRO A 234 5.41 6.50 6.78
CA PRO A 234 6.18 7.31 5.86
C PRO A 234 5.84 8.79 6.08
N ALA A 235 6.55 9.70 5.41
CA ALA A 235 6.27 11.13 5.44
C ALA A 235 4.92 11.45 4.76
N LEU A 236 3.85 11.21 5.49
CA LEU A 236 2.47 11.46 5.10
C LEU A 236 2.23 12.97 5.06
N ARG A 237 1.91 13.51 3.88
CA ARG A 237 1.67 14.94 3.69
C ARG A 237 0.20 15.24 3.43
N PRO A 238 -0.35 16.35 4.00
CA PRO A 238 -1.66 16.87 3.63
C PRO A 238 -1.81 17.01 2.11
N CYS A 239 -2.98 16.71 1.57
CA CYS A 239 -3.25 16.96 0.16
C CYS A 239 -3.23 18.45 -0.18
N PRO A 240 -2.55 18.85 -1.27
CA PRO A 240 -2.62 20.22 -1.75
C PRO A 240 -4.07 20.55 -2.10
N THR A 241 -4.49 21.78 -1.80
CA THR A 241 -5.76 22.29 -2.29
C THR A 241 -5.73 22.30 -3.82
N PRO A 242 -6.83 21.89 -4.49
CA PRO A 242 -6.93 21.99 -5.95
C PRO A 242 -6.79 23.44 -6.42
#